data_AF-A0A1H4KEU0-F1
#
_entry.id   AF-A0A1H4KEU0-F1
#
_cell.length_a   1.000
_cell.length_b   1.000
_cell.length_c   1.000
_cell.angle_alpha   90.00
_cell.angle_beta   90.00
_cell.angle_gamma   90.00
#
_symmetry.space_group_name_H-M   'P 1'
#
loop_
_entity.id
_entity.type
_entity.pdbx_description
1 polymer ?
#
loop_
_entity_poly.entity_id
_entity_poly.type
_entity_poly.pdbx_seq_one_letter_code
_entity_poly.pdbx_strand_id
1 'polypeptide(L)'
;MDEVAARAVSLPEDVAGLLGKLRERLDEIVGDEPLVVLKAAGELEAIVASTGPLAAAYVTGDEIPMPRVAEALGMTEKAARSRLAYYEFLPR
;
A
#
# COMPACT_ATOMS: atom_id res chain seq x y z
N MET A 1 16.95 8.31 10.37
CA MET A 1 15.93 8.06 9.34
C MET A 1 16.68 7.61 8.10
N ASP A 2 16.38 6.41 7.59
CA ASP A 2 17.04 5.85 6.41
C ASP A 2 16.86 6.77 5.20
N GLU A 3 17.95 7.06 4.46
CA GLU A 3 17.95 7.89 3.25
C GLU A 3 16.93 7.41 2.19
N VAL A 4 16.55 6.13 2.24
CA VAL A 4 15.58 5.48 1.36
C VAL A 4 14.15 6.00 1.59
N ALA A 5 13.77 6.31 2.83
CA ALA A 5 12.42 6.81 3.14
C ALA A 5 12.19 8.25 2.62
N ALA A 6 13.26 9.05 2.52
CA ALA A 6 13.19 10.44 2.06
C ALA A 6 12.95 10.56 0.55
N ARG A 7 13.15 9.49 -0.22
CA ARG A 7 12.97 9.45 -1.68
C ARG A 7 11.72 8.69 -2.13
N ALA A 8 10.95 8.18 -1.18
CA ALA A 8 9.67 7.57 -1.46
C ALA A 8 8.72 8.58 -2.09
N VAL A 9 7.86 8.09 -3.00
CA VAL A 9 6.78 8.89 -3.56
C VAL A 9 5.91 9.37 -2.42
N SER A 10 5.78 10.69 -2.31
CA SER A 10 4.83 11.29 -1.39
C SER A 10 3.43 11.04 -1.91
N LEU A 11 2.56 10.55 -1.02
CA LEU A 11 1.14 10.47 -1.33
C LEU A 11 0.59 11.90 -1.52
N PRO A 12 -0.37 12.10 -2.43
CA PRO A 12 -1.18 13.31 -2.45
C PRO A 12 -1.73 13.62 -1.05
N GLU A 13 -1.76 14.89 -0.67
CA GLU A 13 -2.12 15.34 0.70
C GLU A 13 -3.51 14.84 1.13
N ASP A 14 -4.46 14.82 0.20
CA ASP A 14 -5.81 14.31 0.41
C ASP A 14 -5.81 12.81 0.71
N VAL A 15 -5.04 12.01 -0.03
CA VAL A 15 -4.90 10.56 0.20
C VAL A 15 -4.22 10.29 1.55
N ALA A 16 -3.13 11.00 1.84
CA ALA A 16 -2.44 10.90 3.12
C ALA A 16 -3.37 11.25 4.30
N GLY A 17 -4.16 12.31 4.16
CA GLY A 17 -5.13 12.74 5.16
C GLY A 17 -6.27 11.75 5.37
N LEU A 18 -6.78 11.12 4.30
CA LEU A 18 -7.81 10.07 4.41
C LEU A 18 -7.29 8.84 5.15
N LEU A 19 -6.08 8.37 4.81
CA LEU A 19 -5.45 7.23 5.49
C LEU A 19 -5.17 7.52 6.96
N GLY A 20 -4.71 8.74 7.28
CA GLY A 20 -4.49 9.18 8.66
C GLY A 20 -5.78 9.15 9.48
N LYS A 21 -6.84 9.79 8.99
CA LYS A 21 -8.16 9.81 9.66
C LYS A 21 -8.75 8.42 9.86
N LEU A 22 -8.63 7.55 8.85
CA LEU A 22 -9.12 6.18 8.98
C LEU A 22 -8.35 5.42 10.06
N ARG A 23 -7.02 5.54 10.09
CA ARG A 23 -6.20 4.92 11.14
C ARG A 23 -6.60 5.39 12.53
N GLU A 24 -6.70 6.70 12.73
CA GLU A 24 -7.14 7.29 14.02
C GLU A 24 -8.49 6.72 14.45
N ARG A 25 -9.45 6.66 13.52
CA ARG A 25 -10.79 6.15 13.83
C ARG A 25 -10.79 4.66 14.17
N LEU A 26 -10.00 3.84 13.45
CA LEU A 26 -9.89 2.41 13.75
C LEU A 26 -9.20 2.17 15.10
N ASP A 27 -8.19 2.97 15.44
CA ASP A 27 -7.48 2.90 16.72
C ASP A 27 -8.42 3.26 17.90
N GLU A 28 -9.36 4.19 17.72
CA GLU A 28 -10.40 4.50 18.72
C GLU A 28 -11.41 3.36 18.89
N ILE A 29 -11.83 2.73 17.78
CA ILE A 29 -12.91 1.73 17.79
C ILE A 29 -12.43 0.37 18.30
N VAL A 30 -11.16 0.00 18.06
CA VAL A 30 -10.68 -1.38 18.24
C VAL A 30 -10.86 -1.93 19.67
N GLY A 31 -10.81 -1.07 20.68
CA GLY A 31 -11.00 -1.45 22.08
C GLY A 31 -12.43 -1.85 22.41
N ASP A 32 -13.41 -1.22 21.76
CA ASP A 32 -14.83 -1.39 22.04
C ASP A 32 -15.52 -2.32 21.03
N GLU A 33 -15.18 -2.22 19.73
CA GLU A 33 -15.83 -2.95 18.64
C GLU A 33 -14.81 -3.60 17.68
N PRO A 34 -14.04 -4.61 18.12
CA PRO A 34 -12.98 -5.23 17.30
C PRO A 34 -13.50 -5.88 16.01
N LEU A 35 -14.75 -6.36 15.97
CA LEU A 35 -15.36 -6.91 14.75
C LEU A 35 -15.61 -5.84 13.68
N VAL A 36 -15.89 -4.59 14.07
CA VAL A 36 -16.04 -3.47 13.13
C VAL A 36 -14.71 -3.17 12.47
N VAL A 37 -13.61 -3.22 13.24
CA VAL A 37 -12.25 -3.03 12.70
C VAL A 37 -11.87 -4.13 11.72
N LEU A 38 -12.20 -5.40 12.02
CA LEU A 38 -11.98 -6.49 11.05
C LEU A 38 -12.82 -6.32 9.77
N LYS A 39 -14.06 -5.85 9.89
CA LYS A 39 -14.88 -5.54 8.71
C LYS A 39 -14.23 -4.43 7.88
N ALA A 40 -13.76 -3.36 8.50
CA ALA A 40 -13.05 -2.28 7.79
C ALA A 40 -11.75 -2.76 7.15
N ALA A 41 -10.99 -3.64 7.81
CA ALA A 41 -9.80 -4.26 7.24
C ALA A 41 -10.12 -5.05 5.96
N GLY A 42 -11.20 -5.85 5.98
CA GLY A 42 -11.67 -6.56 4.79
C GLY A 42 -12.06 -5.65 3.63
N GLU A 43 -12.68 -4.49 3.89
CA GLU A 43 -12.98 -3.50 2.85
C GLU A 43 -11.69 -2.88 2.28
N LEU A 44 -10.69 -2.60 3.13
CA LEU A 44 -9.37 -2.11 2.68
C LEU A 44 -8.64 -3.16 1.83
N GLU A 45 -8.70 -4.44 2.23
CA GLU A 45 -8.16 -5.56 1.46
C GLU A 45 -8.85 -5.66 0.09
N ALA A 46 -10.18 -5.48 0.02
CA ALA A 46 -10.91 -5.47 -1.24
C ALA A 46 -10.50 -4.30 -2.16
N ILE A 47 -10.27 -3.12 -1.60
CA ILE A 47 -9.73 -1.98 -2.36
C ILE A 47 -8.34 -2.34 -2.91
N VAL A 48 -7.45 -2.86 -2.07
CA VAL A 48 -6.11 -3.30 -2.48
C VAL A 48 -6.18 -4.39 -3.56
N ALA A 49 -7.14 -5.31 -3.47
CA ALA A 49 -7.37 -6.35 -4.47
C ALA A 49 -7.83 -5.80 -5.82
N SER A 50 -8.61 -4.73 -5.82
CA SER A 50 -9.05 -4.09 -7.07
C SER A 50 -7.96 -3.23 -7.72
N THR A 51 -7.18 -2.47 -6.94
CA THR A 51 -6.25 -1.46 -7.48
C THR A 51 -4.81 -1.93 -7.56
N GLY A 52 -4.38 -2.80 -6.63
CA GLY A 52 -3.01 -3.29 -6.52
C GLY A 52 -2.52 -4.05 -7.76
N PRO A 53 -3.25 -5.09 -8.24
CA PRO A 53 -2.87 -5.83 -9.43
C PRO A 53 -2.79 -4.94 -10.68
N LEU A 54 -3.67 -3.95 -10.80
CA LEU A 54 -3.66 -3.00 -11.91
C LEU A 54 -2.40 -2.11 -11.88
N ALA A 55 -2.08 -1.54 -10.73
CA ALA A 55 -0.87 -0.72 -10.57
C ALA A 55 0.41 -1.54 -10.82
N ALA A 56 0.48 -2.77 -10.30
CA ALA A 56 1.61 -3.67 -10.54
C ALA A 56 1.75 -4.02 -12.02
N ALA A 57 0.64 -4.28 -12.72
CA ALA A 57 0.65 -4.54 -14.15
C ALA A 57 1.20 -3.36 -14.97
N TYR A 58 0.87 -2.11 -14.60
CA TYR A 58 1.47 -0.93 -15.24
C TYR A 58 2.97 -0.82 -14.96
N VAL A 59 3.41 -1.04 -13.72
CA VAL A 59 4.85 -1.02 -13.37
C VAL A 59 5.63 -2.05 -14.19
N THR A 60 5.11 -3.27 -14.32
CA THR A 60 5.73 -4.35 -15.11
C THR A 60 5.65 -4.07 -16.61
N GLY A 61 4.50 -3.58 -17.11
CA GLY A 61 4.28 -3.29 -18.53
C GLY A 61 5.07 -2.10 -19.06
N ASP A 62 5.29 -1.08 -18.24
CA ASP A 62 6.12 0.09 -18.54
C ASP A 62 7.63 -0.18 -18.32
N GLU A 63 8.00 -1.41 -17.99
CA GLU A 63 9.37 -1.87 -17.73
C GLU A 63 10.12 -0.99 -16.71
N ILE A 64 9.41 -0.48 -15.67
CA ILE A 64 10.02 0.40 -14.68
C ILE A 64 11.13 -0.36 -13.93
N PRO A 65 12.39 0.13 -13.92
CA PRO A 65 13.49 -0.59 -13.28
C PRO A 65 13.28 -0.78 -11.77
N MET A 66 13.59 -1.98 -11.26
CA MET A 66 13.41 -2.29 -9.83
C MET A 66 14.11 -1.36 -8.84
N PRO A 67 15.31 -0.82 -9.11
CA PRO A 67 15.88 0.20 -8.24
C PRO A 67 14.98 1.42 -8.07
N ARG A 68 14.31 1.86 -9.16
CA ARG A 68 13.38 2.99 -9.14
C ARG A 68 12.09 2.66 -8.41
N VAL A 69 11.56 1.44 -8.57
CA VAL A 69 10.38 0.99 -7.81
C VAL A 69 10.70 0.93 -6.32
N ALA A 70 11.87 0.40 -5.95
CA ALA A 70 12.32 0.32 -4.57
C ALA A 70 12.46 1.72 -3.94
N GLU A 71 13.12 2.64 -4.63
CA GLU A 71 13.25 4.04 -4.22
C GLU A 71 11.87 4.70 -4.06
N ALA A 72 11.00 4.57 -5.07
CA ALA A 72 9.65 5.14 -5.05
C ALA A 72 8.78 4.60 -3.91
N LEU A 73 8.94 3.33 -3.53
CA LEU A 73 8.19 2.73 -2.43
C LEU A 73 8.86 2.89 -1.06
N GLY A 74 10.06 3.47 -1.01
CA GLY A 74 10.85 3.56 0.22
C GLY A 74 11.25 2.18 0.77
N MET A 75 11.49 1.21 -0.12
CA MET A 75 11.77 -0.19 0.20
C MET A 75 13.14 -0.63 -0.34
N THR A 76 13.63 -1.78 0.12
CA THR A 76 14.72 -2.49 -0.59
C THR A 76 14.18 -3.10 -1.89
N GLU A 77 15.04 -3.31 -2.90
CA GLU A 77 14.63 -3.99 -4.15
C GLU A 77 14.00 -5.36 -3.92
N LYS A 78 14.52 -6.12 -2.94
CA LYS A 78 13.96 -7.42 -2.59
C LYS A 78 12.52 -7.28 -2.08
N ALA A 79 12.27 -6.31 -1.21
CA ALA A 79 10.94 -6.04 -0.67
C ALA A 79 9.97 -5.52 -1.75
N ALA A 80 10.45 -4.64 -2.64
CA ALA A 80 9.67 -4.14 -3.77
C ALA A 80 9.27 -5.26 -4.74
N ARG A 81 10.20 -6.16 -5.11
CA ARG A 81 9.89 -7.35 -5.93
C ARG A 81 8.86 -8.26 -5.26
N SER A 82 9.02 -8.52 -3.96
CA SER A 82 8.04 -9.31 -3.22
C SER A 82 6.66 -8.65 -3.19
N ARG A 83 6.61 -7.32 -3.12
CA ARG A 83 5.35 -6.56 -3.13
C ARG A 83 4.66 -6.60 -4.49
N LEU A 84 5.41 -6.43 -5.58
CA LEU A 84 4.84 -6.57 -6.93
C LEU A 84 4.31 -7.99 -7.17
N ALA A 85 5.10 -9.01 -6.83
CA ALA A 85 4.66 -10.40 -6.97
C ALA A 85 3.38 -10.68 -6.16
N TYR A 86 3.26 -10.13 -4.95
CA TYR A 86 2.03 -10.23 -4.16
C TYR A 86 0.80 -9.68 -4.91
N TYR A 87 0.93 -8.51 -5.56
CA TYR A 87 -0.16 -7.94 -6.35
C TYR A 87 -0.45 -8.73 -7.63
N GLU A 88 0.55 -9.35 -8.26
CA GLU A 88 0.36 -10.20 -9.43
C GLU A 88 -0.42 -11.48 -9.10
N PHE A 89 -0.24 -12.03 -7.89
CA PHE A 89 -0.91 -13.26 -7.44
C PHE A 89 -2.14 -13.03 -6.56
N LEU A 90 -2.57 -11.79 -6.37
CA LEU A 90 -3.79 -11.51 -5.64
C LEU A 90 -5.00 -12.05 -6.42
N PRO A 91 -5.92 -12.81 -5.79
CA PRO A 91 -7.12 -13.28 -6.48
C PRO A 91 -7.95 -12.08 -6.96
N ARG A 92 -8.33 -12.12 -8.25
CA ARG A 92 -9.20 -11.12 -8.89
C ARG A 92 -10.66 -11.39 -8.62
#